data_AF-A0A0R3Q6D3-F1
#
_entry.id   AF-A0A0R3Q6D3-F1
#
_cell.length_a   1.000
_cell.length_b   1.000
_cell.length_c   1.000
_cell.angle_alpha   90.00
_cell.angle_beta   90.00
_cell.angle_gamma   90.00
#
_symmetry.space_group_name_H-M   'P 1'
#
loop_
_entity.id
_entity.type
_entity.pdbx_description
1 polymer ?
#
loop_
_entity_poly.entity_id
_entity_poly.type
_entity_poly.pdbx_seq_one_letter_code
_entity_poly.pdbx_strand_id
1 'polypeptide(L)'
;MLTHAIHSNVSFTLFPHLNISLQLPHHDSDASAAKSLKTELDRKEHAKYVNTVKERIVGVGKLIEFSETNAFYDSWKKTTAPGSHSIGSVGLQDNYGECKFCHKNLQIGEIAVVTDHGSPDEMWHVNCFKCHVCNQKLVDLLYFYRNGIYYCGRHFGDSVYPRCSGCDEAGFITYKNSDVKLIFSKEYTFAEDKSWHLDHFCCFGCDMQLGGHRYMMKDEQPYCFHCYMKRYAKTCRFCLIKIAPDQQRISFKDLHWHAGDNCFRCRYCSKVLLNQRFIVKNEEVFCSSECKRNFVV
;
A
#
# COMPACT_ATOMS: atom_id res chain seq x y z
N MET A 1 3.48 48.46 -6.38
CA MET A 1 2.56 48.08 -7.47
C MET A 1 3.39 47.56 -8.64
N LEU A 2 3.33 46.25 -8.89
CA LEU A 2 3.34 45.58 -10.21
C LEU A 2 3.72 44.10 -10.01
N THR A 3 2.67 43.37 -9.69
CA THR A 3 2.43 41.94 -9.94
C THR A 3 2.98 41.47 -11.28
N HIS A 4 3.69 40.34 -11.33
CA HIS A 4 3.58 39.37 -12.43
C HIS A 4 3.81 37.97 -11.86
N ALA A 5 2.70 37.36 -11.41
CA ALA A 5 2.59 35.92 -11.28
C ALA A 5 2.62 35.34 -12.69
N ILE A 6 3.65 34.53 -13.00
CA ILE A 6 3.62 33.67 -14.17
C ILE A 6 2.70 32.50 -13.81
N HIS A 7 1.40 32.73 -13.92
CA HIS A 7 0.43 31.66 -14.11
C HIS A 7 0.68 31.10 -15.51
N SER A 8 1.48 30.05 -15.62
CA SER A 8 1.44 29.20 -16.81
C SER A 8 0.12 28.44 -16.79
N ASN A 9 -0.89 29.00 -17.47
CA ASN A 9 -2.07 28.27 -17.92
C ASN A 9 -1.59 27.16 -18.86
N VAL A 10 -1.23 26.01 -18.29
CA VAL A 10 -1.06 24.78 -19.08
C VAL A 10 -2.46 24.32 -19.47
N SER A 11 -2.90 24.75 -20.66
CA SER A 11 -4.06 24.18 -21.32
C SER A 11 -3.78 22.69 -21.54
N PHE A 12 -4.53 21.82 -20.84
CA PHE A 12 -4.41 20.35 -20.86
C PHE A 12 -4.70 19.70 -22.24
N THR A 13 -4.64 20.43 -23.34
CA THR A 13 -5.17 20.01 -24.65
C THR A 13 -4.16 19.35 -25.59
N LEU A 14 -2.87 19.21 -25.23
CA LEU A 14 -1.85 18.72 -26.18
C LEU A 14 -1.10 17.43 -25.81
N PHE A 15 -1.36 16.81 -24.65
CA PHE A 15 -0.75 15.51 -24.33
C PHE A 15 -1.74 14.59 -23.60
N PRO A 16 -2.27 13.53 -24.24
CA PRO A 16 -3.24 12.62 -23.63
C PRO A 16 -2.73 12.03 -22.31
N HIS A 17 -1.43 11.72 -22.21
CA HIS A 17 -0.80 11.11 -21.04
C HIS A 17 -0.77 12.01 -19.80
N LEU A 18 -1.02 13.32 -19.93
CA LEU A 18 -1.04 14.30 -18.82
C LEU A 18 -2.41 14.46 -18.19
N ASN A 19 -3.38 13.62 -18.55
CA ASN A 19 -4.68 13.62 -17.90
C ASN A 19 -4.60 12.84 -16.58
N ILE A 20 -4.90 13.52 -15.47
CA ILE A 20 -4.95 12.93 -14.13
C ILE A 20 -5.88 11.72 -14.05
N SER A 21 -6.97 11.70 -14.83
CA SER A 21 -7.91 10.59 -14.90
C SER A 21 -7.34 9.33 -15.57
N LEU A 22 -6.21 9.43 -16.26
CA LEU A 22 -5.47 8.28 -16.80
C LEU A 22 -4.39 7.76 -15.84
N GLN A 23 -3.98 8.57 -14.86
CA GLN A 23 -2.90 8.23 -13.92
C GLN A 23 -3.40 7.90 -12.51
N LEU A 24 -4.61 8.35 -12.16
CA LEU A 24 -5.30 8.05 -10.92
C LEU A 24 -6.60 7.30 -11.20
N PRO A 25 -7.06 6.46 -10.26
CA PRO A 25 -8.41 5.89 -10.32
C PRO A 25 -9.45 7.00 -10.54
N HIS A 26 -10.41 6.77 -11.44
CA HIS A 26 -11.44 7.76 -11.79
C HIS A 26 -12.13 8.35 -10.54
N HIS A 27 -12.54 7.49 -9.60
CA HIS A 27 -13.19 7.86 -8.35
C HIS A 27 -12.28 8.64 -7.37
N ASP A 28 -10.95 8.56 -7.50
CA ASP A 28 -9.98 9.34 -6.70
C ASP A 28 -9.65 10.70 -7.36
N SER A 29 -10.02 10.90 -8.63
CA SER A 29 -9.67 12.09 -9.43
C SER A 29 -10.86 12.97 -9.78
N ASP A 30 -12.08 12.45 -9.66
CA ASP A 30 -13.33 13.15 -9.92
C ASP A 30 -14.28 13.06 -8.72
N ALA A 31 -14.51 14.20 -8.07
CA ALA A 31 -15.42 14.31 -6.93
C ALA A 31 -16.88 13.96 -7.28
N SER A 32 -17.31 14.14 -8.54
CA SER A 32 -18.65 13.79 -8.99
C SER A 32 -18.85 12.27 -9.13
N ALA A 33 -17.75 11.54 -9.32
CA ALA A 33 -17.74 10.09 -9.45
C ALA A 33 -17.73 9.35 -8.10
N ALA A 34 -17.43 10.05 -7.00
CA ALA A 34 -17.24 9.49 -5.65
C ALA A 34 -18.57 9.15 -4.93
N LYS A 35 -19.39 8.31 -5.55
CA LYS A 35 -20.73 7.93 -5.05
C LYS A 35 -20.68 7.10 -3.76
N SER A 36 -19.53 6.51 -3.43
CA SER A 36 -19.33 5.69 -2.24
C SER A 36 -19.20 6.50 -0.95
N LEU A 37 -18.90 7.80 -1.04
CA LEU A 37 -18.74 8.66 0.11
C LEU A 37 -20.11 8.96 0.75
N LYS A 38 -20.31 8.41 1.94
CA LYS A 38 -21.60 8.44 2.66
C LYS A 38 -21.90 9.81 3.26
N THR A 39 -20.90 10.46 3.85
CA THR A 39 -21.10 11.70 4.59
C THR A 39 -20.74 12.93 3.75
N GLU A 40 -21.41 14.05 4.03
CA GLU A 40 -21.10 15.33 3.38
C GLU A 40 -19.71 15.86 3.77
N LEU A 41 -19.23 15.53 4.97
CA LEU A 41 -17.88 15.87 5.40
C LEU A 41 -16.83 15.15 4.56
N ASP A 42 -16.99 13.84 4.34
CA ASP A 42 -16.06 13.06 3.51
C ASP A 42 -16.06 13.54 2.06
N ARG A 43 -17.23 13.93 1.51
CA ARG A 43 -17.32 14.53 0.17
C ARG A 43 -16.57 15.86 0.08
N LYS A 44 -16.67 16.71 1.10
CA LYS A 44 -15.94 17.98 1.16
C LYS A 44 -14.44 17.77 1.25
N GLU A 45 -13.99 16.82 2.07
CA GLU A 45 -12.57 16.47 2.17
C GLU A 45 -12.04 15.88 0.85
N HIS A 46 -12.81 15.01 0.20
CA HIS A 46 -12.48 14.49 -1.11
C HIS A 46 -12.41 15.58 -2.18
N ALA A 47 -13.39 16.48 -2.24
CA ALA A 47 -13.37 17.61 -3.18
C ALA A 47 -12.16 18.53 -2.94
N LYS A 48 -11.82 18.79 -1.68
CA LYS A 48 -10.63 19.54 -1.29
C LYS A 48 -9.36 18.82 -1.72
N TYR A 49 -9.29 17.50 -1.56
CA TYR A 49 -8.18 16.68 -2.05
C TYR A 49 -8.07 16.78 -3.58
N VAL A 50 -9.14 16.56 -4.33
CA VAL A 50 -9.14 16.66 -5.80
C VAL A 50 -8.66 18.05 -6.26
N ASN A 51 -9.11 19.12 -5.61
CA ASN A 51 -8.64 20.48 -5.91
C ASN A 51 -7.17 20.65 -5.57
N THR A 52 -6.74 20.17 -4.39
CA THR A 52 -5.33 20.21 -3.97
C THR A 52 -4.44 19.46 -4.96
N VAL A 53 -4.87 18.29 -5.42
CA VAL A 53 -4.13 17.52 -6.42
C VAL A 53 -4.07 18.31 -7.73
N LYS A 54 -5.17 18.90 -8.21
CA LYS A 54 -5.19 19.74 -9.43
C LYS A 54 -4.28 20.97 -9.32
N GLU A 55 -4.27 21.65 -8.18
CA GLU A 55 -3.45 22.84 -7.93
C GLU A 55 -1.98 22.52 -7.67
N ARG A 56 -1.69 21.36 -7.06
CA ARG A 56 -0.33 20.90 -6.74
C ARG A 56 0.27 19.97 -7.78
N ILE A 57 -0.38 19.77 -8.93
CA ILE A 57 0.27 19.17 -10.09
C ILE A 57 1.45 20.07 -10.45
N VAL A 58 2.64 19.51 -10.32
CA VAL A 58 3.92 20.23 -10.41
C VAL A 58 4.33 20.42 -11.88
N GLY A 59 3.95 19.49 -12.75
CA GLY A 59 4.10 19.62 -14.20
C GLY A 59 4.41 18.28 -14.89
N VAL A 60 4.91 18.39 -16.12
CA VAL A 60 5.61 17.35 -16.88
C VAL A 60 7.11 17.60 -16.71
N GLY A 61 7.94 16.56 -16.64
CA GLY A 61 9.39 16.78 -16.59
C GLY A 61 9.83 17.61 -17.80
N LYS A 62 10.47 18.76 -17.58
CA LYS A 62 11.01 19.55 -18.68
C LYS A 62 12.29 18.89 -19.15
N LEU A 63 12.32 18.51 -20.42
CA LEU A 63 13.50 17.91 -21.04
C LEU A 63 14.41 19.02 -21.55
N ILE A 64 15.68 18.95 -21.19
CA ILE A 64 16.73 19.79 -21.74
C ILE A 64 17.75 18.88 -22.40
N GLU A 65 18.03 19.16 -23.68
CA GLU A 65 19.12 18.54 -24.42
C GLU A 65 20.38 19.42 -24.33
N PHE A 66 21.51 18.82 -23.97
CA PHE A 66 22.78 19.53 -23.92
C PHE A 66 23.47 19.46 -25.28
N SER A 67 23.39 20.55 -26.04
CA SER A 67 24.14 20.75 -27.29
C SER A 67 25.34 21.65 -27.09
N GLU A 68 26.35 21.51 -27.95
CA GLU A 68 27.61 22.26 -27.94
C GLU A 68 27.43 23.79 -28.07
N THR A 69 26.23 24.30 -28.39
CA THR A 69 25.97 25.72 -28.68
C THR A 69 25.10 26.46 -27.66
N ASN A 70 24.85 25.93 -26.46
CA ASN A 70 23.83 26.48 -25.56
C ASN A 70 24.20 27.80 -24.84
N ALA A 71 24.04 28.93 -25.56
CA ALA A 71 23.86 30.28 -24.99
C ALA A 71 22.61 30.40 -24.08
N PHE A 72 21.77 29.36 -24.02
CA PHE A 72 20.53 29.30 -23.24
C PHE A 72 20.75 29.00 -21.74
N TYR A 73 21.76 28.19 -21.39
CA TYR A 73 22.03 27.79 -20.00
C TYR A 73 22.57 28.97 -19.16
N ASP A 74 23.41 29.82 -19.75
CA ASP A 74 23.93 31.04 -19.13
C ASP A 74 22.85 32.08 -18.84
N SER A 75 21.75 32.08 -19.60
CA SER A 75 20.63 32.98 -19.39
C SER A 75 19.78 32.59 -18.18
N TRP A 76 19.68 31.29 -17.87
CA TRP A 76 18.84 30.79 -16.77
C TRP A 76 19.49 31.00 -15.40
N LYS A 77 20.81 30.77 -15.27
CA LYS A 77 21.58 31.09 -14.05
C LYS A 77 21.56 32.58 -13.71
N LYS A 78 21.52 33.47 -14.72
CA LYS A 78 21.52 34.93 -14.51
C LYS A 78 20.22 35.47 -13.91
N THR A 79 19.10 34.75 -14.06
CA THR A 79 17.79 35.23 -13.60
C THR A 79 17.46 34.89 -12.14
N THR A 80 18.26 34.08 -11.44
CA THR A 80 17.86 33.55 -10.11
C THR A 80 18.93 33.55 -9.00
N ALA A 81 20.14 34.09 -9.20
CA ALA A 81 21.12 34.22 -8.11
C ALA A 81 21.91 35.54 -8.17
N PRO A 82 21.84 36.41 -7.15
CA PRO A 82 22.78 37.51 -6.99
C PRO A 82 24.04 37.00 -6.27
N GLY A 83 25.14 36.90 -7.03
CA GLY A 83 26.50 36.84 -6.50
C GLY A 83 27.30 35.59 -6.86
N SER A 84 28.12 35.68 -7.91
CA SER A 84 29.35 34.88 -7.98
C SER A 84 30.46 35.65 -8.69
N HIS A 85 31.60 35.75 -8.01
CA HIS A 85 32.86 36.31 -8.51
C HIS A 85 33.41 35.54 -9.71
N SER A 86 34.16 36.26 -10.55
CA SER A 86 34.76 35.78 -11.79
C SER A 86 36.19 35.25 -11.65
N ILE A 87 36.55 34.45 -12.67
CA ILE A 87 37.87 34.16 -13.28
C ILE A 87 38.47 32.77 -13.03
N GLY A 88 38.70 32.05 -14.14
CA GLY A 88 39.73 31.02 -14.30
C GLY A 88 39.45 30.03 -15.45
N SER A 89 40.06 30.21 -16.62
CA SER A 89 40.02 29.25 -17.74
C SER A 89 40.88 28.02 -17.45
N VAL A 90 40.28 26.82 -17.37
CA VAL A 90 40.96 25.52 -17.42
C VAL A 90 40.00 24.46 -18.00
N GLY A 91 40.36 23.86 -19.15
CA GLY A 91 39.90 22.55 -19.65
C GLY A 91 38.40 22.38 -19.98
N LEU A 92 38.07 22.02 -21.23
CA LEU A 92 36.75 21.47 -21.60
C LEU A 92 36.50 20.17 -20.81
N GLN A 93 35.94 20.30 -19.61
CA GLN A 93 35.28 19.20 -18.92
C GLN A 93 33.79 19.41 -19.12
N ASP A 94 33.24 18.63 -20.03
CA ASP A 94 31.84 18.64 -20.49
C ASP A 94 30.89 18.18 -19.39
N ASN A 95 30.75 18.98 -18.34
CA ASN A 95 29.91 18.72 -17.18
C ASN A 95 28.84 19.81 -17.03
N TYR A 96 27.60 19.47 -17.36
CA TYR A 96 26.45 20.39 -17.25
C TYR A 96 25.77 20.34 -15.88
N GLY A 97 26.19 19.41 -15.03
CA GLY A 97 25.79 19.27 -13.63
C GLY A 97 25.63 17.81 -13.21
N GLU A 98 25.41 17.61 -11.92
CA GLU A 98 25.36 16.30 -11.29
C GLU A 98 23.91 15.81 -11.17
N CYS A 99 23.63 14.59 -11.61
CA CYS A 99 22.32 14.00 -11.42
C CYS A 99 22.04 13.78 -9.92
N LYS A 100 20.97 14.39 -9.42
CA LYS A 100 20.59 14.37 -8.00
C LYS A 100 20.32 12.97 -7.42
N PHE A 101 20.03 11.97 -8.25
CA PHE A 101 19.76 10.60 -7.80
C PHE A 101 20.98 9.68 -7.89
N CYS A 102 21.69 9.68 -9.02
CA CYS A 102 22.80 8.75 -9.24
C CYS A 102 24.18 9.35 -9.00
N HIS A 103 24.26 10.67 -8.74
CA HIS A 103 25.47 11.44 -8.50
C HIS A 103 26.49 11.43 -9.65
N LYS A 104 26.05 11.03 -10.85
CA LYS A 104 26.88 11.05 -12.07
C LYS A 104 26.65 12.35 -12.82
N ASN A 105 27.71 12.85 -13.44
CA ASN A 105 27.67 14.04 -14.28
C ASN A 105 26.85 13.80 -15.55
N LEU A 106 26.03 14.77 -15.92
CA LEU A 106 25.32 14.81 -17.20
C LEU A 106 26.26 15.27 -18.31
N GLN A 107 26.35 14.49 -19.38
CA GLN A 107 27.28 14.69 -20.50
C GLN A 107 26.62 15.37 -21.71
N ILE A 108 27.43 15.87 -22.65
CA ILE A 108 26.94 16.38 -23.95
C ILE A 108 26.18 15.28 -24.70
N GLY A 109 25.05 15.66 -25.30
CA GLY A 109 24.15 14.74 -26.00
C GLY A 109 23.22 13.93 -25.08
N GLU A 110 23.37 14.02 -23.75
CA GLU A 110 22.38 13.48 -22.82
C GLU A 110 21.18 14.41 -22.65
N ILE A 111 20.04 13.82 -22.30
CA ILE A 111 18.82 14.54 -21.95
C ILE A 111 18.70 14.57 -20.42
N ALA A 112 18.61 15.78 -19.86
CA ALA A 112 18.26 15.97 -18.47
C ALA A 112 16.76 16.24 -18.30
N VAL A 113 16.25 15.80 -17.16
CA VAL A 113 15.00 16.27 -16.59
C VAL A 113 15.32 17.38 -15.61
N VAL A 114 14.62 18.50 -15.75
CA VAL A 114 14.55 19.56 -14.73
C VAL A 114 13.09 19.77 -14.33
N THR A 115 12.87 20.32 -13.14
CA THR A 115 11.53 20.54 -12.59
C THR A 115 11.37 22.00 -12.18
N ASP A 116 10.15 22.54 -12.30
CA ASP A 116 9.83 23.91 -11.87
C ASP A 116 9.75 24.05 -10.33
N HIS A 117 9.91 22.94 -9.63
CA HIS A 117 9.88 22.84 -8.17
C HIS A 117 11.10 22.06 -7.71
N GLY A 118 11.42 22.10 -6.40
CA GLY A 118 12.71 21.61 -5.92
C GLY A 118 13.76 22.73 -5.87
N SER A 119 15.02 22.36 -5.70
CA SER A 119 16.10 23.33 -5.84
C SER A 119 16.32 23.64 -7.33
N PRO A 120 16.55 24.90 -7.74
CA PRO A 120 16.84 25.24 -9.14
C PRO A 120 18.02 24.45 -9.72
N ASP A 121 18.96 24.02 -8.89
CA ASP A 121 20.13 23.29 -9.35
C ASP A 121 19.89 21.77 -9.48
N GLU A 122 18.67 21.28 -9.20
CA GLU A 122 18.35 19.86 -9.29
C GLU A 122 18.09 19.45 -10.74
N MET A 123 18.90 18.50 -11.20
CA MET A 123 18.78 17.86 -12.49
C MET A 123 18.88 16.35 -12.34
N TRP A 124 18.21 15.63 -13.24
CA TRP A 124 18.22 14.17 -13.27
C TRP A 124 18.44 13.65 -14.66
N HIS A 125 19.08 12.48 -14.79
CA HIS A 125 18.87 11.67 -16.00
C HIS A 125 17.40 11.29 -16.12
N VAL A 126 16.92 11.12 -17.36
CA VAL A 126 15.56 10.64 -17.68
C VAL A 126 15.17 9.39 -16.87
N ASN A 127 16.10 8.44 -16.72
CA ASN A 127 15.87 7.20 -15.99
C ASN A 127 16.07 7.32 -14.46
N CYS A 128 16.51 8.46 -13.99
CA CYS A 128 16.79 8.75 -12.58
C CYS A 128 15.66 9.56 -11.93
N PHE A 129 14.86 10.29 -12.73
CA PHE A 129 13.69 11.00 -12.24
C PHE A 129 12.53 10.03 -11.98
N LYS A 130 12.38 9.62 -10.72
CA LYS A 130 11.50 8.52 -10.31
C LYS A 130 10.72 8.84 -9.04
N CYS A 131 9.56 8.20 -8.90
CA CYS A 131 8.81 8.22 -7.66
C CYS A 131 9.63 7.57 -6.55
N HIS A 132 9.74 8.25 -5.41
CA HIS A 132 10.48 7.76 -4.25
C HIS A 132 9.99 6.41 -3.69
N VAL A 133 8.70 6.09 -3.87
CA VAL A 133 8.08 4.89 -3.29
C VAL A 133 8.16 3.69 -4.23
N CYS A 134 7.75 3.84 -5.51
CA CYS A 134 7.69 2.71 -6.45
C CYS A 134 8.75 2.71 -7.54
N ASN A 135 9.66 3.68 -7.56
CA ASN A 135 10.67 3.85 -8.62
C ASN A 135 10.11 4.01 -10.05
N GLN A 136 8.81 4.30 -10.20
CA GLN A 136 8.19 4.60 -11.49
C GLN A 136 8.81 5.87 -12.07
N LYS A 137 9.23 5.82 -13.34
CA LYS A 137 9.78 6.98 -14.05
C LYS A 137 8.71 8.05 -14.16
N LEU A 138 9.04 9.27 -13.75
CA LEU A 138 8.10 10.39 -13.67
C LEU A 138 8.18 11.34 -14.88
N VAL A 139 9.16 11.15 -15.75
CA VAL A 139 9.41 12.04 -16.90
C VAL A 139 8.17 12.26 -17.77
N ASP A 140 7.42 11.19 -18.05
CA ASP A 140 6.21 11.22 -18.90
C ASP A 140 4.90 11.29 -18.09
N LEU A 141 4.99 11.46 -16.76
CA LEU A 141 3.86 11.40 -15.85
C LEU A 141 3.63 12.73 -15.14
N LEU A 142 2.42 12.91 -14.62
CA LEU A 142 2.18 13.94 -13.63
C LEU A 142 2.89 13.51 -12.36
N TYR A 143 3.70 14.41 -11.83
CA TYR A 143 4.39 14.19 -10.56
C TYR A 143 4.02 15.24 -9.53
N PHE A 144 4.28 14.88 -8.28
CA PHE A 144 3.98 15.69 -7.11
C PHE A 144 5.25 15.86 -6.28
N TYR A 145 5.41 17.06 -5.72
CA TYR A 145 6.59 17.42 -4.92
C TYR A 145 6.14 17.82 -3.52
N ARG A 146 6.72 17.17 -2.50
CA ARG A 146 6.44 17.46 -1.09
C ARG A 146 7.70 17.23 -0.26
N ASN A 147 8.13 18.25 0.47
CA ASN A 147 9.25 18.20 1.41
C ASN A 147 10.56 17.65 0.79
N GLY A 148 10.91 18.07 -0.43
CA GLY A 148 12.13 17.57 -1.09
C GLY A 148 11.96 16.25 -1.85
N ILE A 149 10.77 15.65 -1.85
CA ILE A 149 10.54 14.31 -2.39
C ILE A 149 9.52 14.35 -3.53
N TYR A 150 9.81 13.59 -4.59
CA TYR A 150 8.98 13.44 -5.78
C TYR A 150 8.16 12.14 -5.74
N TYR A 151 6.88 12.24 -6.06
CA TYR A 151 5.91 11.15 -6.01
C TYR A 151 5.12 11.04 -7.32
N CYS A 152 4.73 9.83 -7.71
CA CYS A 152 3.64 9.64 -8.66
C CYS A 152 2.30 9.98 -7.98
N GLY A 153 1.24 10.19 -8.75
CA GLY A 153 -0.07 10.56 -8.21
C GLY A 153 -0.58 9.61 -7.12
N ARG A 154 -0.42 8.29 -7.33
CA ARG A 154 -0.87 7.28 -6.35
C ARG A 154 -0.19 7.46 -4.99
N HIS A 155 1.14 7.49 -4.97
CA HIS A 155 1.91 7.63 -3.72
C HIS A 155 1.85 9.02 -3.12
N PHE A 156 1.58 10.06 -3.92
CA PHE A 156 1.22 11.36 -3.37
C PHE A 156 -0.08 11.27 -2.57
N GLY A 157 -1.12 10.65 -3.14
CA GLY A 157 -2.38 10.37 -2.44
C GLY A 157 -2.18 9.59 -1.14
N ASP A 158 -1.37 8.53 -1.19
CA ASP A 158 -1.05 7.69 -0.02
C ASP A 158 -0.29 8.47 1.08
N SER A 159 0.44 9.52 0.70
CA SER A 159 1.12 10.42 1.67
C SER A 159 0.16 11.40 2.37
N VAL A 160 -1.08 11.52 1.90
CA VAL A 160 -2.08 12.47 2.40
C VAL A 160 -3.22 11.73 3.10
N TYR A 161 -3.74 10.65 2.53
CA TYR A 161 -4.82 9.85 3.09
C TYR A 161 -4.49 8.35 3.04
N PRO A 162 -4.92 7.56 4.04
CA PRO A 162 -4.76 6.11 4.00
C PRO A 162 -5.56 5.51 2.84
N ARG A 163 -5.03 4.47 2.21
CA ARG A 163 -5.67 3.76 1.11
C ARG A 163 -6.32 2.47 1.60
N CYS A 164 -7.56 2.23 1.19
CA CYS A 164 -8.25 0.99 1.49
C CYS A 164 -7.68 -0.17 0.66
N SER A 165 -7.10 -1.19 1.31
CA SER A 165 -6.55 -2.37 0.63
C SER A 165 -7.61 -3.13 -0.14
N GLY A 166 -8.83 -3.24 0.42
CA GLY A 166 -9.98 -3.84 -0.27
C GLY A 166 -10.31 -3.13 -1.58
N CYS A 167 -10.47 -1.79 -1.56
CA CYS A 167 -10.73 -1.02 -2.78
C CYS A 167 -9.59 -1.08 -3.81
N ASP A 168 -8.36 -1.25 -3.34
CA ASP A 168 -7.19 -1.20 -4.20
C ASP A 168 -6.94 -2.52 -4.94
N GLU A 169 -7.15 -3.65 -4.26
CA GLU A 169 -7.04 -5.01 -4.80
C GLU A 169 -8.30 -5.49 -5.55
N ALA A 170 -9.49 -4.99 -5.20
CA ALA A 170 -10.79 -5.43 -5.74
C ALA A 170 -11.04 -5.13 -7.24
N GLY A 171 -10.01 -4.77 -8.02
CA GLY A 171 -10.11 -4.57 -9.47
C GLY A 171 -10.57 -5.79 -10.27
N PHE A 172 -10.74 -6.97 -9.65
CA PHE A 172 -11.19 -8.18 -10.34
C PHE A 172 -12.34 -8.94 -9.68
N ILE A 173 -12.44 -9.00 -8.34
CA ILE A 173 -13.46 -9.83 -7.68
C ILE A 173 -13.95 -9.13 -6.41
N THR A 174 -15.27 -8.95 -6.34
CA THR A 174 -16.10 -8.58 -5.17
C THR A 174 -16.17 -7.12 -4.71
N TYR A 175 -17.40 -6.59 -4.83
CA TYR A 175 -18.03 -5.42 -4.24
C TYR A 175 -17.42 -4.03 -4.52
N LYS A 176 -17.99 -3.40 -5.56
CA LYS A 176 -18.00 -1.95 -5.86
C LYS A 176 -16.73 -1.35 -6.44
N ASN A 177 -16.54 -1.57 -7.75
CA ASN A 177 -15.64 -0.79 -8.62
C ASN A 177 -15.94 0.72 -8.67
N SER A 178 -16.91 1.21 -7.87
CA SER A 178 -17.35 2.61 -7.79
C SER A 178 -16.77 3.38 -6.61
N ASP A 179 -15.96 2.73 -5.78
CA ASP A 179 -15.57 3.29 -4.50
C ASP A 179 -14.25 4.06 -4.62
N VAL A 180 -14.21 5.23 -3.98
CA VAL A 180 -12.98 5.99 -3.77
C VAL A 180 -12.00 5.11 -2.99
N LYS A 181 -10.78 4.95 -3.48
CA LYS A 181 -9.79 4.04 -2.87
C LYS A 181 -9.16 4.66 -1.63
N LEU A 182 -9.03 5.99 -1.59
CA LEU A 182 -8.56 6.72 -0.42
C LEU A 182 -9.67 6.84 0.63
N ILE A 183 -9.30 6.70 1.90
CA ILE A 183 -10.20 6.76 3.05
C ILE A 183 -10.20 8.18 3.59
N PHE A 184 -11.28 8.93 3.30
CA PHE A 184 -11.50 10.28 3.81
C PHE A 184 -12.18 10.31 5.19
N SER A 185 -12.81 9.20 5.56
CA SER A 185 -13.49 9.08 6.85
C SER A 185 -12.48 9.07 8.00
N LYS A 186 -12.86 9.71 9.10
CA LYS A 186 -12.08 9.68 10.35
C LYS A 186 -12.04 8.29 10.98
N GLU A 187 -13.08 7.50 10.76
CA GLU A 187 -13.21 6.15 11.29
C GLU A 187 -12.95 5.13 10.17
N TYR A 188 -12.00 4.24 10.42
CA TYR A 188 -11.63 3.18 9.51
C TYR A 188 -10.99 2.03 10.29
N THR A 189 -10.83 0.87 9.65
CA THR A 189 -10.18 -0.28 10.29
C THR A 189 -8.72 -0.37 9.85
N PHE A 190 -7.83 -0.56 10.81
CA PHE A 190 -6.46 -0.97 10.55
C PHE A 190 -6.30 -2.43 10.98
N ALA A 191 -5.97 -3.30 10.04
CA ALA A 191 -5.87 -4.75 10.23
C ALA A 191 -4.91 -5.33 9.20
N GLU A 192 -4.14 -6.36 9.56
CA GLU A 192 -3.15 -7.00 8.67
C GLU A 192 -2.18 -5.99 8.04
N ASP A 193 -1.71 -5.02 8.84
CA ASP A 193 -0.85 -3.89 8.44
C ASP A 193 -1.38 -3.04 7.26
N LYS A 194 -2.70 -3.08 7.07
CA LYS A 194 -3.42 -2.42 5.98
C LYS A 194 -4.56 -1.57 6.54
N SER A 195 -4.90 -0.50 5.81
CA SER A 195 -6.08 0.31 6.09
C SER A 195 -7.28 -0.16 5.27
N TRP A 196 -8.48 -0.06 5.85
CA TRP A 196 -9.71 -0.53 5.25
C TRP A 196 -10.87 0.41 5.57
N HIS A 197 -11.71 0.70 4.58
CA HIS A 197 -13.06 1.21 4.89
C HIS A 197 -13.78 0.21 5.80
N LEU A 198 -14.64 0.70 6.70
CA LEU A 198 -15.39 -0.16 7.63
C LEU A 198 -16.18 -1.26 6.91
N ASP A 199 -16.74 -0.93 5.73
CA ASP A 199 -17.52 -1.87 4.92
C ASP A 199 -16.66 -2.89 4.14
N HIS A 200 -15.34 -2.70 4.06
CA HIS A 200 -14.46 -3.52 3.22
C HIS A 200 -13.57 -4.46 4.02
N PHE A 201 -13.56 -4.35 5.34
CA PHE A 201 -13.00 -5.36 6.22
C PHE A 201 -14.12 -6.17 6.86
N CYS A 202 -14.65 -7.12 6.08
CA CYS A 202 -15.82 -7.90 6.43
C CYS A 202 -15.53 -9.40 6.43
N CYS A 203 -16.28 -10.15 7.23
CA CYS A 203 -16.21 -11.61 7.26
C CYS A 203 -16.56 -12.18 5.89
N PHE A 204 -15.63 -12.89 5.25
CA PHE A 204 -15.88 -13.59 3.98
C PHE A 204 -17.03 -14.62 4.05
N GLY A 205 -17.45 -14.98 5.27
CA GLY A 205 -18.51 -15.93 5.48
C GLY A 205 -19.93 -15.40 5.60
N CYS A 206 -20.09 -14.14 6.01
CA CYS A 206 -21.40 -13.58 6.35
C CYS A 206 -21.45 -12.06 6.18
N ASP A 207 -20.43 -11.46 5.58
CA ASP A 207 -20.28 -10.03 5.29
C ASP A 207 -20.40 -9.08 6.50
N MET A 208 -20.32 -9.62 7.73
CA MET A 208 -20.29 -8.82 8.94
C MET A 208 -18.98 -8.03 9.01
N GLN A 209 -19.07 -6.72 9.24
CA GLN A 209 -17.91 -5.86 9.49
C GLN A 209 -17.09 -6.38 10.67
N LEU A 210 -15.77 -6.45 10.50
CA LEU A 210 -14.85 -7.04 11.48
C LEU A 210 -14.07 -5.99 12.28
N GLY A 211 -14.18 -4.71 11.92
CA GLY A 211 -13.57 -3.62 12.69
C GLY A 211 -13.99 -3.69 14.17
N GLY A 212 -13.01 -3.74 15.08
CA GLY A 212 -13.25 -3.86 16.52
C GLY A 212 -13.75 -5.23 17.00
N HIS A 213 -13.92 -6.21 16.11
CA HIS A 213 -14.36 -7.57 16.43
C HIS A 213 -13.22 -8.58 16.32
N ARG A 214 -13.32 -9.67 17.07
CA ARG A 214 -12.41 -10.80 16.97
C ARG A 214 -12.62 -11.54 15.64
N TYR A 215 -11.56 -11.71 14.87
CA TYR A 215 -11.55 -12.42 13.58
C TYR A 215 -10.37 -13.39 13.45
N MET A 216 -10.44 -14.27 12.44
CA MET A 216 -9.43 -15.25 12.10
C MET A 216 -9.15 -15.20 10.60
N MET A 217 -7.87 -15.17 10.23
CA MET A 217 -7.44 -15.32 8.85
C MET A 217 -7.39 -16.80 8.47
N LYS A 218 -7.93 -17.14 7.30
CA LYS A 218 -7.77 -18.45 6.67
C LYS A 218 -7.68 -18.27 5.17
N ASP A 219 -6.59 -18.77 4.57
CA ASP A 219 -6.33 -18.67 3.14
C ASP A 219 -6.45 -17.22 2.64
N GLU A 220 -5.81 -16.29 3.38
CA GLU A 220 -5.84 -14.82 3.16
C GLU A 220 -7.21 -14.15 3.29
N GLN A 221 -8.25 -14.90 3.69
CA GLN A 221 -9.60 -14.37 3.89
C GLN A 221 -9.93 -14.21 5.38
N PRO A 222 -10.48 -13.05 5.79
CA PRO A 222 -10.88 -12.82 7.17
C PRO A 222 -12.26 -13.44 7.46
N TYR A 223 -12.38 -14.14 8.59
CA TYR A 223 -13.64 -14.71 9.07
C TYR A 223 -13.94 -14.23 10.48
N CYS A 224 -15.21 -13.89 10.76
CA CYS A 224 -15.65 -13.70 12.15
C CYS A 224 -15.50 -15.00 12.93
N PHE A 225 -15.32 -14.88 14.25
CA PHE A 225 -15.15 -16.04 15.12
C PHE A 225 -16.25 -17.11 14.93
N HIS A 226 -17.52 -16.69 14.79
CA HIS A 226 -18.63 -17.63 14.57
C HIS A 226 -18.50 -18.40 13.24
N CYS A 227 -18.23 -17.72 12.13
CA CYS A 227 -18.06 -18.36 10.82
C CYS A 227 -16.85 -19.29 10.81
N TYR A 228 -15.74 -18.87 11.42
CA TYR A 228 -14.55 -19.69 11.56
C TYR A 228 -14.83 -20.96 12.39
N MET A 229 -15.46 -20.80 13.55
CA MET A 229 -15.86 -21.94 14.40
C MET A 229 -16.81 -22.88 13.67
N LYS A 230 -17.76 -22.35 12.90
CA LYS A 230 -18.72 -23.16 12.15
C LYS A 230 -18.05 -24.02 11.09
N ARG A 231 -17.14 -23.45 10.30
CA ARG A 231 -16.58 -24.09 9.09
C ARG A 231 -15.25 -24.80 9.30
N TYR A 232 -14.39 -24.28 10.18
CA TYR A 232 -12.98 -24.68 10.24
C TYR A 232 -12.53 -25.26 11.58
N ALA A 233 -13.24 -24.96 12.68
CA ALA A 233 -12.85 -25.49 13.98
C ALA A 233 -12.92 -27.01 14.02
N LYS A 234 -11.89 -27.61 14.61
CA LYS A 234 -11.78 -29.05 14.79
C LYS A 234 -12.58 -29.48 16.01
N THR A 235 -13.17 -30.67 15.95
CA THR A 235 -13.93 -31.22 17.07
C THR A 235 -13.02 -32.08 17.94
N CYS A 236 -13.01 -31.84 19.25
CA CYS A 236 -12.29 -32.68 20.20
C CYS A 236 -12.88 -34.08 20.21
N ARG A 237 -12.05 -35.10 19.98
CA ARG A 237 -12.49 -36.50 19.91
C ARG A 237 -13.00 -37.02 21.26
N PHE A 238 -12.48 -36.49 22.37
CA PHE A 238 -12.88 -36.93 23.71
C PHE A 238 -14.22 -36.33 24.18
N CYS A 239 -14.34 -35.00 24.15
CA CYS A 239 -15.52 -34.31 24.68
C CYS A 239 -16.55 -33.91 23.62
N LEU A 240 -16.25 -34.11 22.33
CA LEU A 240 -17.10 -33.78 21.18
C LEU A 240 -17.42 -32.27 21.02
N ILE A 241 -16.72 -31.41 21.76
CA ILE A 241 -16.83 -29.94 21.65
C ILE A 241 -15.78 -29.43 20.66
N LYS A 242 -16.14 -28.39 19.89
CA LYS A 242 -15.21 -27.71 18.98
C LYS A 242 -14.09 -26.99 19.74
N ILE A 243 -12.87 -27.19 19.27
CA ILE A 243 -11.66 -26.56 19.80
C ILE A 243 -11.52 -25.18 19.15
N ALA A 244 -11.53 -24.13 19.96
CA ALA A 244 -11.40 -22.76 19.49
C ALA A 244 -9.98 -22.49 18.94
N PRO A 245 -9.83 -21.55 17.98
CA PRO A 245 -8.53 -21.26 17.35
C PRO A 245 -7.45 -20.77 18.32
N ASP A 246 -7.84 -20.14 19.42
CA ASP A 246 -6.97 -19.69 20.51
C ASP A 246 -6.65 -20.80 21.53
N GLN A 247 -7.33 -21.93 21.47
CA GLN A 247 -7.06 -23.07 22.34
C GLN A 247 -5.96 -23.94 21.74
N GLN A 248 -4.99 -24.32 22.58
CA GLN A 248 -4.01 -25.32 22.21
C GLN A 248 -4.71 -26.66 21.93
N ARG A 249 -4.26 -27.37 20.89
CA ARG A 249 -4.80 -28.66 20.49
C ARG A 249 -3.69 -29.67 20.25
N ILE A 250 -3.96 -30.93 20.58
CA ILE A 250 -3.15 -32.06 20.13
C ILE A 250 -3.81 -32.63 18.88
N SER A 251 -3.03 -32.91 17.84
CA SER A 251 -3.51 -33.48 16.59
C SER A 251 -2.71 -34.72 16.21
N PHE A 252 -3.39 -35.79 15.83
CA PHE A 252 -2.78 -37.01 15.30
C PHE A 252 -3.61 -37.50 14.12
N LYS A 253 -3.06 -37.41 12.90
CA LYS A 253 -3.83 -37.56 11.65
C LYS A 253 -5.04 -36.61 11.67
N ASP A 254 -6.25 -37.11 11.42
CA ASP A 254 -7.50 -36.34 11.42
C ASP A 254 -8.16 -36.23 12.81
N LEU A 255 -7.53 -36.78 13.85
CA LEU A 255 -8.04 -36.72 15.21
C LEU A 255 -7.45 -35.54 15.97
N HIS A 256 -8.30 -34.88 16.74
CA HIS A 256 -7.94 -33.68 17.48
C HIS A 256 -8.46 -33.77 18.93
N TRP A 257 -7.71 -33.23 19.88
CA TRP A 257 -8.11 -33.12 21.29
C TRP A 257 -7.75 -31.75 21.83
N HIS A 258 -8.52 -31.24 22.79
CA HIS A 258 -8.05 -30.10 23.59
C HIS A 258 -6.73 -30.49 24.28
N ALA A 259 -5.74 -29.60 24.25
CA ALA A 259 -4.47 -29.80 24.95
C ALA A 259 -4.64 -29.50 26.46
N GLY A 260 -5.40 -30.35 27.13
CA GLY A 260 -5.68 -30.23 28.56
C GLY A 260 -6.03 -31.59 29.18
N ASP A 261 -5.88 -31.66 30.50
CA ASP A 261 -5.98 -32.89 31.31
C ASP A 261 -7.32 -33.61 31.18
N ASN A 262 -8.38 -32.86 30.85
CA ASN A 262 -9.73 -33.40 30.70
C ASN A 262 -9.94 -34.16 29.39
N CYS A 263 -9.19 -33.84 28.34
CA CYS A 263 -9.46 -34.34 26.99
C CYS A 263 -8.37 -35.24 26.43
N PHE A 264 -7.10 -34.95 26.71
CA PHE A 264 -5.98 -35.72 26.18
C PHE A 264 -5.41 -36.66 27.25
N ARG A 265 -6.15 -37.75 27.51
CA ARG A 265 -5.86 -38.72 28.57
C ARG A 265 -6.12 -40.15 28.12
N CYS A 266 -5.38 -41.10 28.71
CA CYS A 266 -5.51 -42.52 28.43
C CYS A 266 -6.95 -42.99 28.63
N ARG A 267 -7.53 -43.64 27.62
CA ARG A 267 -8.93 -44.11 27.67
C ARG A 267 -9.18 -45.15 28.77
N TYR A 268 -8.15 -45.92 29.13
CA TYR A 268 -8.25 -46.98 30.14
C TYR A 268 -8.02 -46.44 31.57
N CYS A 269 -6.86 -45.81 31.83
CA CYS A 269 -6.47 -45.42 33.19
C CYS A 269 -6.62 -43.92 33.49
N SER A 270 -7.13 -43.12 32.55
CA SER A 270 -7.31 -41.67 32.66
C SER A 270 -6.03 -40.84 32.89
N LYS A 271 -4.84 -41.45 32.81
CA LYS A 271 -3.55 -40.73 32.87
C LYS A 271 -3.48 -39.66 31.77
N VAL A 272 -3.21 -38.42 32.15
CA VAL A 272 -2.96 -37.31 31.22
C VAL A 272 -1.76 -37.62 30.32
N LEU A 273 -1.91 -37.37 29.02
CA LEU A 273 -0.92 -37.74 28.00
C LEU A 273 -0.16 -36.54 27.42
N LEU A 274 -0.38 -35.33 27.92
CA LEU A 274 0.37 -34.14 27.50
C LEU A 274 1.86 -34.37 27.71
N ASN A 275 2.65 -34.16 26.65
CA ASN A 275 4.09 -34.39 26.63
C ASN A 275 4.54 -35.83 26.99
N GLN A 276 3.64 -36.81 26.87
CA GLN A 276 3.94 -38.23 27.10
C GLN A 276 3.90 -39.01 25.77
N ARG A 277 4.58 -40.16 25.74
CA ARG A 277 4.38 -41.13 24.65
C ARG A 277 2.97 -41.73 24.75
N PHE A 278 2.32 -41.93 23.62
CA PHE A 278 0.98 -42.49 23.54
C PHE A 278 0.83 -43.42 22.34
N ILE A 279 -0.22 -44.25 22.37
CA ILE A 279 -0.62 -45.14 21.28
C ILE A 279 -2.05 -44.79 20.89
N VAL A 280 -2.33 -44.69 19.59
CA VAL A 280 -3.69 -44.51 19.07
C VAL A 280 -4.19 -45.83 18.48
N LYS A 281 -5.37 -46.29 18.89
CA LYS A 281 -6.06 -47.45 18.29
C LYS A 281 -7.57 -47.20 18.32
N ASN A 282 -8.25 -47.41 17.20
CA ASN A 282 -9.71 -47.18 17.08
C ASN A 282 -10.13 -45.78 17.55
N GLU A 283 -9.38 -44.74 17.16
CA GLU A 283 -9.59 -43.34 17.55
C GLU A 283 -9.44 -43.01 19.04
N GLU A 284 -9.08 -43.99 19.87
CA GLU A 284 -8.80 -43.83 21.30
C GLU A 284 -7.29 -43.75 21.56
N VAL A 285 -6.92 -43.04 22.64
CA VAL A 285 -5.52 -42.81 23.04
C VAL A 285 -5.16 -43.57 24.31
N PHE A 286 -3.96 -44.17 24.35
CA PHE A 286 -3.50 -45.01 25.45
C PHE A 286 -2.08 -44.63 25.88
N CYS A 287 -1.80 -44.67 27.19
CA CYS A 287 -0.45 -44.38 27.72
C CYS A 287 0.56 -45.53 27.49
N SER A 288 0.09 -46.76 27.30
CA SER A 288 0.94 -47.95 27.18
C SER A 288 0.27 -49.08 26.39
N SER A 289 1.07 -50.04 25.93
CA SER A 289 0.56 -51.25 25.28
C SER A 289 -0.31 -52.11 26.19
N GLU A 290 -0.11 -52.03 27.51
CA GLU A 290 -0.94 -52.71 28.50
C GLU A 290 -2.34 -52.09 28.57
N CYS A 291 -2.43 -50.77 28.74
CA CYS A 291 -3.71 -50.05 28.74
C CYS A 291 -4.49 -50.27 27.43
N LYS A 292 -3.78 -50.33 26.29
CA LYS A 292 -4.38 -50.64 24.99
C LYS A 292 -4.93 -52.07 24.92
N ARG A 293 -4.26 -53.06 25.52
CA ARG A 293 -4.72 -54.47 25.53
C ARG A 293 -5.90 -54.68 26.48
N ASN A 294 -5.88 -54.02 27.63
CA ASN A 294 -6.90 -54.16 28.67
C ASN A 294 -8.19 -53.41 28.34
N PHE A 295 -8.15 -52.47 27.38
CA PHE A 295 -9.33 -51.83 26.85
C PHE A 295 -10.01 -52.75 25.83
N VAL A 296 -10.98 -53.53 26.30
CA VAL A 296 -11.90 -54.32 25.49
C VAL A 296 -13.16 -53.48 25.26
N VAL A 297 -13.47 -53.22 23.99
CA VAL A 297 -14.66 -52.47 23.55
C VAL A 297 -15.87 -53.38 23.53
#